data_AF-A0A2U1PYW9-F1
#
_entry.id   AF-A0A2U1PYW9-F1
#
_cell.length_a   1.000
_cell.length_b   1.000
_cell.length_c   1.000
_cell.angle_alpha   90.00
_cell.angle_beta   90.00
_cell.angle_gamma   90.00
#
_symmetry.space_group_name_H-M   'P 1'
#
loop_
_entity.id
_entity.type
_entity.pdbx_description
1 polymer ?
#
loop_
_entity_poly.entity_id
_entity_poly.type
_entity_poly.pdbx_seq_one_letter_code
_entity_poly.pdbx_strand_id
1 'polypeptide(L)'
;MIYRFEPDMLAFSGCYYGGGDKERNELGEIRKRWATLPETSPDGERKRGKCPLTPHEVGLMLRALGFENNTYLYVASGEIYGGEETLKPLRELFPNFYTKEMLASRELEPFLPYSSRLAAIDYIVCDESDVFVTNNNGNMAKILAGRRYGEQKRMIRSARLETMDYLDNLCKKERFTDQGDAITFEAEFDRLYLLPLGPPNIVAVLDHQRRRTYVIRREGLSDVVVWNPWAKKAKAMADMGVDEYRRMVCVDGAKVANPVTLKPGEEWTGRLEITVAPSSFNSEGLCF
;
A
#
# COMPACT_ATOMS: atom_id res chain seq x y z
N MET A 1 9.26 -9.71 -9.43
CA MET A 1 8.25 -8.64 -9.49
C MET A 1 6.91 -9.26 -9.86
N ILE A 2 5.86 -9.05 -9.06
CA ILE A 2 4.48 -9.33 -9.52
C ILE A 2 4.00 -8.16 -10.33
N TYR A 3 3.53 -8.46 -11.53
CA TYR A 3 3.07 -7.48 -12.47
C TYR A 3 1.68 -7.88 -12.94
N ARG A 4 0.67 -7.19 -12.41
CA ARG A 4 -0.74 -7.41 -12.72
C ARG A 4 -1.17 -6.39 -13.76
N PHE A 5 -1.14 -6.80 -15.02
CA PHE A 5 -1.61 -6.01 -16.15
C PHE A 5 -2.46 -6.87 -17.09
N GLU A 6 -3.17 -7.84 -16.51
CA GLU A 6 -4.10 -8.71 -17.24
C GLU A 6 -5.41 -7.98 -17.58
N PRO A 7 -6.06 -8.29 -18.72
CA PRO A 7 -7.24 -7.57 -19.19
C PRO A 7 -8.37 -7.45 -18.16
N ASP A 8 -8.67 -8.54 -17.42
CA ASP A 8 -9.70 -8.53 -16.39
C ASP A 8 -9.35 -7.60 -15.21
N MET A 9 -8.07 -7.53 -14.83
CA MET A 9 -7.60 -6.63 -13.76
C MET A 9 -7.71 -5.16 -14.19
N LEU A 10 -7.34 -4.85 -15.43
CA LEU A 10 -7.45 -3.49 -15.99
C LEU A 10 -8.92 -3.07 -16.13
N ALA A 11 -9.77 -3.98 -16.62
CA ALA A 11 -11.20 -3.77 -16.69
C ALA A 11 -11.79 -3.48 -15.31
N PHE A 12 -11.48 -4.30 -14.30
CA PHE A 12 -11.95 -4.12 -12.93
C PHE A 12 -11.50 -2.80 -12.30
N SER A 13 -10.30 -2.30 -12.64
CA SER A 13 -9.79 -1.03 -12.10
C SER A 13 -10.59 0.21 -12.54
N GLY A 14 -11.40 0.11 -13.60
CA GLY A 14 -12.11 1.26 -14.17
C GLY A 14 -11.22 2.26 -14.91
N CYS A 15 -9.92 1.99 -15.01
CA CYS A 15 -8.94 2.92 -15.57
C CYS A 15 -8.70 2.72 -17.08
N TYR A 16 -8.03 3.70 -17.70
CA TYR A 16 -7.49 3.65 -19.06
C TYR A 16 -6.02 4.05 -19.05
N TYR A 17 -5.25 3.52 -20.01
CA TYR A 17 -3.79 3.56 -20.05
C TYR A 17 -3.25 4.16 -21.35
N GLY A 18 -4.10 4.91 -22.07
CA GLY A 18 -3.71 5.65 -23.27
C GLY A 18 -3.85 4.84 -24.56
N GLY A 19 -4.57 3.73 -24.55
CA GLY A 19 -4.82 2.89 -25.75
C GLY A 19 -5.97 3.38 -26.64
N GLY A 20 -6.51 4.57 -26.36
CA GLY A 20 -7.54 5.21 -27.19
C GLY A 20 -8.88 4.47 -27.21
N ASP A 21 -9.62 4.60 -28.31
CA ASP A 21 -10.96 3.99 -28.45
C ASP A 21 -10.92 2.46 -28.47
N LYS A 22 -9.82 1.88 -28.98
CA LYS A 22 -9.62 0.43 -28.96
C LYS A 22 -9.63 -0.10 -27.53
N GLU A 23 -8.82 0.50 -26.66
CA GLU A 23 -8.77 0.14 -25.23
C GLU A 23 -10.12 0.35 -24.54
N ARG A 24 -10.78 1.49 -24.82
CA ARG A 24 -12.10 1.79 -24.24
C ARG A 24 -13.14 0.72 -24.59
N ASN A 25 -13.16 0.27 -25.83
CA ASN A 25 -14.08 -0.75 -26.29
C ASN A 25 -13.74 -2.11 -25.69
N GLU A 26 -12.47 -2.55 -25.77
CA GLU A 26 -12.05 -3.86 -25.29
C GLU A 26 -12.25 -4.01 -23.76
N LEU A 27 -11.74 -3.07 -22.97
CA LEU A 27 -11.92 -3.11 -21.51
C LEU A 27 -13.39 -2.86 -21.13
N GLY A 28 -14.12 -2.06 -21.92
CA GLY A 28 -15.55 -1.83 -21.74
C GLY A 28 -16.38 -3.11 -21.88
N GLU A 29 -16.10 -3.95 -22.88
CA GLU A 29 -16.77 -5.25 -23.04
C GLU A 29 -16.48 -6.19 -21.87
N ILE A 30 -15.23 -6.22 -21.38
CA ILE A 30 -14.86 -7.05 -20.23
C ILE A 30 -15.59 -6.58 -18.96
N ARG A 31 -15.74 -5.26 -18.76
CA ARG A 31 -16.46 -4.70 -17.60
C ARG A 31 -17.91 -5.16 -17.48
N LYS A 32 -18.58 -5.44 -18.60
CA LYS A 32 -19.97 -5.94 -18.61
C LYS A 32 -20.14 -7.28 -17.90
N ARG A 33 -19.05 -8.02 -17.66
CA ARG A 33 -19.07 -9.27 -16.88
C ARG A 33 -19.44 -9.05 -15.40
N TRP A 34 -19.27 -7.84 -14.87
CA TRP A 34 -19.58 -7.53 -13.47
C TRP A 34 -20.78 -6.60 -13.35
N ALA A 35 -21.94 -7.15 -12.97
CA ALA A 35 -23.18 -6.38 -12.81
C ALA A 35 -23.14 -5.34 -11.67
N THR A 36 -22.23 -5.49 -10.72
CA THR A 36 -22.11 -4.63 -9.53
C THR A 36 -20.90 -3.71 -9.56
N LEU A 37 -20.16 -3.63 -10.68
CA LEU A 37 -18.99 -2.77 -10.77
C LEU A 37 -19.44 -1.30 -10.72
N PRO A 38 -18.98 -0.50 -9.74
CA PRO A 38 -19.41 0.89 -9.62
C PRO A 38 -18.95 1.70 -10.83
N GLU A 39 -19.83 2.55 -11.38
CA GLU A 39 -19.39 3.56 -12.34
C GLU A 39 -18.46 4.56 -11.63
N THR A 40 -17.21 4.57 -12.07
CA THR A 40 -16.16 5.38 -11.48
C THR A 40 -15.47 6.18 -12.56
N SER A 41 -15.06 7.42 -12.22
CA SER A 41 -14.26 8.23 -13.13
C SER A 41 -12.86 7.61 -13.26
N PRO A 42 -12.38 7.27 -14.46
CA PRO A 42 -11.03 6.73 -14.66
C PRO A 42 -9.94 7.64 -14.07
N ASP A 43 -10.07 8.95 -14.26
CA ASP A 43 -9.15 9.94 -13.68
C ASP A 43 -9.26 9.99 -12.16
N GLY A 44 -10.46 9.81 -11.62
CA GLY A 44 -10.69 9.70 -10.17
C GLY A 44 -10.05 8.45 -9.58
N GLU A 45 -10.17 7.29 -10.23
CA GLU A 45 -9.50 6.04 -9.84
C GLU A 45 -7.97 6.18 -9.92
N ARG A 46 -7.45 6.83 -10.97
CA ARG A 46 -6.01 7.10 -11.14
C ARG A 46 -5.47 8.04 -10.07
N LYS A 47 -6.17 9.13 -9.78
CA LYS A 47 -5.83 10.05 -8.68
C LYS A 47 -5.88 9.39 -7.30
N ARG A 48 -6.76 8.39 -7.12
CA ARG A 48 -6.85 7.58 -5.89
C ARG A 48 -5.85 6.43 -5.85
N GLY A 49 -4.95 6.30 -6.84
CA GLY A 49 -3.94 5.24 -6.87
C GLY A 49 -4.52 3.84 -7.09
N LYS A 50 -5.75 3.72 -7.59
CA LYS A 50 -6.42 2.43 -7.81
C LYS A 50 -6.11 1.80 -9.17
N CYS A 51 -5.52 2.57 -10.09
CA CYS A 51 -5.05 2.05 -11.37
C CYS A 51 -3.68 1.38 -11.20
N PRO A 52 -3.52 0.11 -11.63
CA PRO A 52 -2.21 -0.50 -11.81
C PRO A 52 -1.25 0.40 -12.61
N LEU A 53 0.04 0.43 -12.22
CA LEU A 53 1.05 1.09 -13.04
C LEU A 53 1.29 0.32 -14.34
N THR A 54 1.50 1.07 -15.42
CA THR A 54 1.94 0.57 -16.74
C THR A 54 3.40 0.07 -16.68
N PRO A 55 3.87 -0.74 -17.66
CA PRO A 55 5.24 -1.23 -17.64
C PRO A 55 6.26 -0.10 -17.71
N HIS A 56 5.92 0.97 -18.44
CA HIS A 56 6.76 2.16 -18.54
C HIS A 56 6.85 2.90 -17.20
N GLU A 57 5.73 3.13 -16.51
CA GLU A 57 5.71 3.76 -15.17
C GLU A 57 6.49 2.92 -14.14
N VAL A 58 6.33 1.60 -14.16
CA VAL A 58 7.11 0.69 -13.30
C VAL A 58 8.60 0.79 -13.62
N GLY A 59 8.97 0.80 -14.90
CA GLY A 59 10.36 0.92 -15.31
C GLY A 59 11.00 2.23 -14.81
N LEU A 60 10.31 3.36 -14.97
CA LEU A 60 10.76 4.66 -14.47
C LEU A 60 10.89 4.69 -12.95
N MET A 61 9.91 4.10 -12.24
CA MET A 61 9.95 3.98 -10.77
C MET A 61 11.20 3.20 -10.32
N LEU A 62 11.49 2.05 -10.94
CA LEU A 62 12.67 1.25 -10.61
C LEU A 62 13.97 2.02 -10.88
N ARG A 63 14.07 2.76 -11.99
CA ARG A 63 15.22 3.61 -12.27
C ARG A 63 15.41 4.69 -11.21
N ALA A 64 14.32 5.34 -10.79
CA ALA A 64 14.35 6.37 -9.75
C ALA A 64 14.77 5.82 -8.37
N LEU A 65 14.49 4.55 -8.09
CA LEU A 65 14.91 3.84 -6.88
C LEU A 65 16.36 3.32 -6.94
N GLY A 66 17.08 3.59 -8.03
CA GLY A 66 18.49 3.25 -8.18
C GLY A 66 18.78 1.88 -8.81
N PHE A 67 17.77 1.20 -9.38
CA PHE A 67 18.02 -0.04 -10.11
C PHE A 67 18.65 0.25 -11.47
N GLU A 68 19.76 -0.43 -11.74
CA GLU A 68 20.53 -0.27 -12.98
C GLU A 68 20.05 -1.24 -14.07
N ASN A 69 20.49 -1.02 -15.32
CA ASN A 69 20.12 -1.87 -16.46
C ASN A 69 20.59 -3.33 -16.31
N ASN A 70 21.64 -3.59 -15.54
CA ASN A 70 22.13 -4.93 -15.25
C ASN A 70 21.27 -5.67 -14.20
N THR A 71 20.25 -5.02 -13.62
CA THR A 71 19.32 -5.67 -12.68
C THR A 71 18.56 -6.79 -13.37
N TYR A 72 18.59 -7.99 -12.78
CA TYR A 72 17.76 -9.12 -13.21
C TYR A 72 16.31 -8.91 -12.78
N LEU A 73 15.40 -8.85 -13.76
CA LEU A 73 13.99 -8.62 -13.54
C LEU A 73 13.19 -9.86 -13.90
N TYR A 74 12.64 -10.53 -12.88
CA TYR A 74 11.63 -11.58 -13.07
C TYR A 74 10.23 -10.97 -13.02
N VAL A 75 9.40 -11.24 -14.03
CA VAL A 75 8.01 -10.76 -14.13
C VAL A 75 7.02 -11.91 -13.93
N ALA A 76 6.41 -11.94 -12.75
CA ALA A 76 5.30 -12.79 -12.40
C ALA A 76 3.99 -12.16 -12.89
N SER A 77 3.49 -12.65 -14.03
CA SER A 77 2.23 -12.21 -14.63
C SER A 77 1.52 -13.38 -15.32
N GLY A 78 0.20 -13.27 -15.47
CA GLY A 78 -0.55 -13.98 -16.50
C GLY A 78 -0.42 -13.30 -17.86
N GLU A 79 -1.43 -13.49 -18.72
CA GLU A 79 -1.52 -12.85 -20.03
C GLU A 79 -1.59 -11.32 -19.90
N ILE A 80 -0.60 -10.62 -20.45
CA ILE A 80 -0.48 -9.16 -20.41
C ILE A 80 -1.38 -8.54 -21.47
N TYR A 81 -2.20 -7.56 -21.08
CA TYR A 81 -2.97 -6.76 -22.04
C TYR A 81 -2.03 -6.00 -22.98
N GLY A 82 -2.21 -6.19 -24.30
CA GLY A 82 -1.34 -5.64 -25.34
C GLY A 82 -0.05 -6.43 -25.60
N GLY A 83 0.20 -7.50 -24.83
CA GLY A 83 1.28 -8.45 -25.05
C GLY A 83 2.68 -7.84 -24.98
N GLU A 84 3.57 -8.30 -25.85
CA GLU A 84 4.99 -7.92 -25.88
C GLU A 84 5.22 -6.43 -26.13
N GLU A 85 4.38 -5.78 -26.95
CA GLU A 85 4.50 -4.34 -27.22
C GLU A 85 4.31 -3.50 -25.95
N THR A 86 3.44 -3.93 -25.04
CA THR A 86 3.22 -3.26 -23.77
C THR A 86 4.42 -3.40 -22.84
N LEU A 87 5.09 -4.55 -22.83
CA LEU A 87 6.28 -4.80 -22.00
C LEU A 87 7.56 -4.18 -22.57
N LYS A 88 7.60 -3.83 -23.86
CA LYS A 88 8.78 -3.30 -24.55
C LYS A 88 9.49 -2.17 -23.80
N PRO A 89 8.82 -1.12 -23.28
CA PRO A 89 9.51 -0.03 -22.60
C PRO A 89 10.18 -0.47 -21.29
N LEU A 90 9.62 -1.47 -20.60
CA LEU A 90 10.22 -2.04 -19.39
C LEU A 90 11.46 -2.87 -19.73
N ARG A 91 11.42 -3.65 -20.81
CA ARG A 91 12.55 -4.45 -21.28
C ARG A 91 13.70 -3.59 -21.81
N GLU A 92 13.40 -2.45 -22.45
CA GLU A 92 14.43 -1.48 -22.88
C GLU A 92 15.19 -0.89 -21.68
N LEU A 93 14.51 -0.67 -20.55
CA LEU A 93 15.15 -0.17 -19.32
C LEU A 93 15.90 -1.28 -18.55
N PHE A 94 15.40 -2.51 -18.59
CA PHE A 94 15.93 -3.68 -17.89
C PHE A 94 16.07 -4.87 -18.84
N PRO A 95 17.18 -4.99 -19.59
CA PRO A 95 17.38 -6.04 -20.59
C PRO A 95 17.47 -7.46 -20.00
N ASN A 96 17.89 -7.61 -18.74
CA ASN A 96 17.92 -8.89 -18.03
C ASN A 96 16.51 -9.29 -17.55
N PHE A 97 15.57 -9.41 -18.49
CA PHE A 97 14.14 -9.63 -18.26
C PHE A 97 13.76 -11.10 -18.46
N TYR A 98 13.05 -11.68 -17.50
CA TYR A 98 12.65 -13.08 -17.54
C TYR A 98 11.23 -13.30 -17.04
N THR A 99 10.53 -14.26 -17.64
CA THR A 99 9.28 -14.84 -17.15
C THR A 99 9.45 -16.32 -16.89
N LYS A 100 8.50 -16.97 -16.20
CA LYS A 100 8.54 -18.43 -16.02
C LYS A 100 8.62 -19.17 -17.36
N GLU A 101 7.90 -18.71 -18.38
CA GLU A 101 7.87 -19.34 -19.71
C GLU A 101 9.23 -19.24 -20.43
N MET A 102 9.99 -18.17 -20.17
CA MET A 102 11.34 -18.00 -20.73
C MET A 102 12.37 -18.89 -20.01
N LEU A 103 12.18 -19.14 -18.71
CA LEU A 103 13.12 -19.90 -17.87
C LEU A 103 12.84 -21.40 -17.85
N ALA A 104 11.58 -21.79 -18.02
CA ALA A 104 11.11 -23.17 -17.97
C ALA A 104 10.02 -23.34 -19.05
N SER A 105 10.23 -24.26 -19.98
CA SER A 105 9.26 -24.52 -21.07
C SER A 105 8.64 -25.90 -20.88
N ARG A 106 9.45 -26.94 -21.04
CA ARG A 106 9.04 -28.35 -20.85
C ARG A 106 8.58 -28.63 -19.42
N GLU A 107 9.25 -28.05 -18.44
CA GLU A 107 8.95 -28.25 -17.02
C GLU A 107 7.61 -27.62 -16.62
N LEU A 108 7.11 -26.65 -17.41
CA LEU A 108 5.82 -26.01 -17.17
C LEU A 108 4.64 -26.81 -17.72
N GLU A 109 4.84 -27.70 -18.70
CA GLU A 109 3.76 -28.46 -19.36
C GLU A 109 2.77 -29.12 -18.39
N PRO A 110 3.21 -29.78 -17.28
CA PRO A 110 2.29 -30.39 -16.32
C PRO A 110 1.41 -29.39 -15.53
N PHE A 111 1.80 -28.12 -15.52
CA PHE A 111 1.15 -27.06 -14.74
C PHE A 111 0.27 -26.15 -15.61
N LEU A 112 0.41 -26.15 -16.93
CA LEU A 112 -0.36 -25.30 -17.86
C LEU A 112 -1.88 -25.35 -17.65
N PRO A 113 -2.51 -26.50 -17.33
CA PRO A 113 -3.96 -26.55 -17.06
C PRO A 113 -4.38 -25.92 -15.72
N TYR A 114 -3.44 -25.61 -14.83
CA TYR A 114 -3.71 -25.24 -13.45
C TYR A 114 -3.14 -23.85 -13.13
N SER A 115 -3.96 -22.81 -13.33
CA SER A 115 -3.59 -21.41 -13.06
C SER A 115 -3.05 -21.18 -11.63
N SER A 116 -3.62 -21.86 -10.63
CA SER A 116 -3.17 -21.78 -9.24
C SER A 116 -1.76 -22.35 -9.02
N ARG A 117 -1.38 -23.40 -9.77
CA ARG A 117 -0.03 -24.01 -9.68
C ARG A 117 1.01 -23.14 -10.38
N LEU A 118 0.66 -22.54 -11.51
CA LEU A 118 1.52 -21.55 -12.17
C LEU A 118 1.74 -20.33 -11.27
N ALA A 119 0.69 -19.84 -10.62
CA ALA A 119 0.81 -18.75 -9.63
C ALA A 119 1.67 -19.14 -8.42
N ALA A 120 1.69 -20.42 -8.03
CA ALA A 120 2.56 -20.89 -6.95
C ALA A 120 4.05 -20.87 -7.36
N ILE A 121 4.38 -21.15 -8.62
CA ILE A 121 5.75 -20.99 -9.14
C ILE A 121 6.17 -19.51 -9.07
N ASP A 122 5.29 -18.62 -9.56
CA ASP A 122 5.52 -17.18 -9.47
C ASP A 122 5.70 -16.70 -8.01
N TYR A 123 4.99 -17.34 -7.06
CA TYR A 123 5.08 -17.03 -5.64
C TYR A 123 6.44 -17.39 -5.07
N ILE A 124 6.93 -18.60 -5.37
CA ILE A 124 8.23 -19.08 -4.89
C ILE A 124 9.35 -18.16 -5.41
N VAL A 125 9.36 -17.85 -6.71
CA VAL A 125 10.38 -16.96 -7.28
C VAL A 125 10.31 -15.56 -6.65
N CYS A 126 9.11 -15.02 -6.47
CA CYS A 126 8.93 -13.72 -5.83
C CYS A 126 9.34 -13.71 -4.35
N ASP A 127 9.18 -14.83 -3.64
CA ASP A 127 9.55 -14.96 -2.23
C ASP A 127 11.07 -15.14 -2.03
N GLU A 128 11.73 -15.83 -2.96
CA GLU A 128 13.19 -16.03 -2.92
C GLU A 128 13.99 -14.88 -3.56
N SER A 129 13.33 -13.97 -4.28
CA SER A 129 14.02 -12.81 -4.88
C SER A 129 14.68 -11.89 -3.83
N ASP A 130 15.70 -11.11 -4.19
CA ASP A 130 16.31 -10.12 -3.28
C ASP A 130 15.36 -8.96 -2.99
N VAL A 131 14.64 -8.52 -4.02
CA VAL A 131 13.70 -7.40 -3.98
C VAL A 131 12.39 -7.81 -4.64
N PHE A 132 11.30 -7.68 -3.90
CA PHE A 132 9.96 -7.93 -4.43
C PHE A 132 9.25 -6.62 -4.79
N VAL A 133 8.85 -6.46 -6.06
CA VAL A 133 8.08 -5.30 -6.54
C VAL A 133 6.66 -5.73 -6.92
N THR A 134 5.63 -4.94 -6.59
CA THR A 134 4.25 -5.15 -7.07
C THR A 134 3.66 -3.86 -7.65
N ASN A 135 2.91 -3.95 -8.76
CA ASN A 135 2.17 -2.82 -9.35
C ASN A 135 0.68 -2.78 -8.92
N ASN A 136 0.25 -3.72 -8.07
CA ASN A 136 -1.13 -3.88 -7.61
C ASN A 136 -1.18 -4.60 -6.24
N ASN A 137 -2.27 -4.44 -5.48
CA ASN A 137 -2.52 -5.04 -4.17
C ASN A 137 -3.39 -6.30 -4.20
N GLY A 138 -3.11 -7.20 -5.13
CA GLY A 138 -3.75 -8.52 -5.16
C GLY A 138 -3.40 -9.41 -3.95
N ASN A 139 -4.13 -10.51 -3.78
CA ASN A 139 -3.96 -11.45 -2.67
C ASN A 139 -2.52 -11.96 -2.53
N MET A 140 -1.88 -12.31 -3.64
CA MET A 140 -0.49 -12.79 -3.66
C MET A 140 0.49 -11.73 -3.12
N ALA A 141 0.30 -10.46 -3.48
CA ALA A 141 1.12 -9.36 -2.96
C ALA A 141 0.91 -9.15 -1.45
N LYS A 142 -0.29 -9.39 -0.93
CA LYS A 142 -0.57 -9.35 0.52
C LYS A 142 0.08 -10.52 1.28
N ILE A 143 0.13 -11.71 0.69
CA ILE A 143 0.76 -12.88 1.31
C ILE A 143 2.29 -12.73 1.31
N LEU A 144 2.89 -12.37 0.17
CA LEU A 144 4.34 -12.14 0.07
C LEU A 144 4.82 -11.00 0.96
N ALA A 145 3.99 -9.97 1.12
CA ALA A 145 4.24 -8.89 2.06
C ALA A 145 4.45 -9.39 3.48
N GLY A 146 3.55 -10.24 3.99
CA GLY A 146 3.66 -10.79 5.35
C GLY A 146 4.92 -11.65 5.50
N ARG A 147 5.14 -12.60 4.57
CA ARG A 147 6.26 -13.53 4.64
C ARG A 147 7.63 -12.83 4.54
N ARG A 148 7.79 -11.96 3.54
CA ARG A 148 9.06 -11.23 3.33
C ARG A 148 9.35 -10.21 4.41
N TYR A 149 8.32 -9.64 5.05
CA TYR A 149 8.51 -8.78 6.23
C TYR A 149 9.09 -9.57 7.40
N GLY A 150 8.57 -10.78 7.66
CA GLY A 150 9.09 -11.68 8.69
C GLY A 150 10.56 -12.08 8.47
N GLU A 151 10.97 -12.22 7.22
CA GLU A 151 12.35 -12.55 6.83
C GLU A 151 13.24 -11.32 6.61
N GLN A 152 12.74 -10.10 6.88
CA GLN A 152 13.43 -8.82 6.64
C GLN A 152 13.94 -8.64 5.19
N LYS A 153 13.25 -9.25 4.22
CA LYS A 153 13.58 -9.15 2.79
C LYS A 153 13.02 -7.84 2.21
N ARG A 154 13.75 -7.24 1.27
CA ARG A 154 13.36 -5.96 0.65
C ARG A 154 12.10 -6.13 -0.20
N MET A 155 11.20 -5.15 -0.09
CA MET A 155 9.96 -5.07 -0.85
C MET A 155 9.73 -3.61 -1.30
N ILE A 156 9.34 -3.44 -2.55
CA ILE A 156 8.92 -2.20 -3.17
C ILE A 156 7.47 -2.40 -3.58
N ARG A 157 6.62 -1.42 -3.31
CA ARG A 157 5.26 -1.42 -3.80
C ARG A 157 5.13 -0.17 -4.66
N SER A 158 4.53 -0.29 -5.85
CA SER A 158 3.95 0.88 -6.49
C SER A 158 3.04 1.48 -5.43
N ALA A 159 3.36 2.71 -4.99
CA ALA A 159 2.85 3.31 -3.77
C ALA A 159 1.44 2.79 -3.43
N ARG A 160 1.37 1.93 -2.41
CA ARG A 160 0.12 1.81 -1.68
C ARG A 160 0.00 3.14 -0.98
N LEU A 161 -0.79 3.99 -1.59
CA LEU A 161 -1.49 4.98 -0.82
C LEU A 161 -2.65 4.19 -0.22
N GLU A 162 -2.50 3.67 1.00
CA GLU A 162 -3.65 3.80 1.88
C GLU A 162 -3.85 5.30 2.00
N THR A 163 -4.64 5.87 1.08
CA THR A 163 -4.94 7.30 1.08
C THR A 163 -5.70 7.56 2.36
N MET A 164 -5.00 7.95 3.41
CA MET A 164 -5.63 8.38 4.63
C MET A 164 -5.81 9.87 4.53
N ASP A 165 -7.07 10.28 4.46
CA ASP A 165 -7.38 11.68 4.56
C ASP A 165 -7.07 12.16 5.97
N TYR A 166 -6.48 13.33 6.07
CA TYR A 166 -6.21 13.96 7.35
C TYR A 166 -6.55 15.44 7.31
N LEU A 167 -6.82 15.99 8.49
CA LEU A 167 -6.88 17.42 8.73
C LEU A 167 -5.57 17.86 9.37
N ASP A 168 -4.89 18.84 8.77
CA ASP A 168 -3.62 19.35 9.30
C ASP A 168 -3.88 20.57 10.21
N ASN A 169 -3.59 20.42 11.51
CA ASN A 169 -3.81 21.49 12.48
C ASN A 169 -2.83 22.66 12.28
N LEU A 170 -1.67 22.44 11.65
CA LEU A 170 -0.73 23.51 11.28
C LEU A 170 -1.24 24.32 10.09
N CYS A 171 -2.08 23.72 9.25
CA CYS A 171 -2.75 24.37 8.10
C CYS A 171 -4.23 24.66 8.37
N LYS A 172 -4.59 25.09 9.60
CA LYS A 172 -5.96 25.49 9.97
C LYS A 172 -7.03 24.41 9.66
N LYS A 173 -6.68 23.14 9.81
CA LYS A 173 -7.54 21.97 9.53
C LYS A 173 -7.92 21.83 8.06
N GLU A 174 -7.09 22.34 7.15
CA GLU A 174 -7.22 22.00 5.74
C GLU A 174 -7.06 20.49 5.52
N ARG A 175 -7.82 19.96 4.57
CA ARG A 175 -7.88 18.52 4.30
C ARG A 175 -6.86 18.13 3.24
N PHE A 176 -6.05 17.15 3.57
CA PHE A 176 -5.04 16.59 2.69
C PHE A 176 -5.15 15.06 2.69
N THR A 177 -4.34 14.43 1.84
CA THR A 177 -4.27 12.97 1.71
C THR A 177 -2.81 12.54 1.79
N ASP A 178 -2.51 11.59 2.67
CA ASP A 178 -1.23 10.89 2.78
C ASP A 178 -1.36 9.57 2.03
N GLN A 179 -0.46 9.04 1.19
CA GLN A 179 0.83 9.49 0.71
C GLN A 179 1.83 8.30 0.85
N GLY A 180 1.97 7.76 2.06
CA GLY A 180 3.01 6.77 2.39
C GLY A 180 2.52 5.48 3.05
N ASP A 181 3.30 4.40 2.91
CA ASP A 181 3.15 3.15 3.68
C ASP A 181 3.44 3.35 5.19
N ALA A 182 4.10 4.45 5.55
CA ALA A 182 4.40 4.84 6.93
C ALA A 182 4.51 6.36 7.06
N ILE A 183 4.10 6.89 8.20
CA ILE A 183 4.25 8.31 8.55
C ILE A 183 5.66 8.52 9.11
N THR A 184 6.38 9.51 8.57
CA THR A 184 7.69 9.94 9.07
C THR A 184 7.65 11.42 9.42
N PHE A 185 8.50 11.82 10.37
CA PHE A 185 8.51 13.16 10.95
C PHE A 185 9.84 13.85 10.66
N GLU A 186 9.82 14.92 9.87
CA GLU A 186 11.00 15.77 9.59
C GLU A 186 10.85 17.19 10.13
N ALA A 187 9.66 17.53 10.64
CA ALA A 187 9.30 18.83 11.19
C ALA A 187 8.19 18.67 12.25
N GLU A 188 7.68 19.81 12.75
CA GLU A 188 6.47 19.81 13.58
C GLU A 188 5.34 19.08 12.85
N PHE A 189 4.64 18.22 13.59
CA PHE A 189 3.62 17.35 13.04
C PHE A 189 2.40 17.38 13.93
N ASP A 190 1.23 17.71 13.38
CA ASP A 190 -0.02 17.85 14.12
C ASP A 190 -1.20 17.55 13.19
N ARG A 191 -1.56 16.27 13.07
CA ARG A 191 -2.55 15.81 12.09
C ARG A 191 -3.62 14.93 12.72
N LEU A 192 -4.85 15.09 12.24
CA LEU A 192 -5.99 14.25 12.57
C LEU A 192 -6.34 13.37 11.36
N TYR A 193 -6.00 12.09 11.42
CA TYR A 193 -6.34 11.10 10.39
C TYR A 193 -7.80 10.65 10.52
N LEU A 194 -8.50 10.69 9.39
CA LEU A 194 -9.91 10.34 9.23
C LEU A 194 -10.01 8.90 8.74
N LEU A 195 -10.21 7.96 9.67
CA LEU A 195 -10.28 6.54 9.32
C LEU A 195 -11.73 6.12 9.06
N PRO A 196 -11.96 5.25 8.05
CA PRO A 196 -13.30 4.72 7.80
C PRO A 196 -13.78 3.92 9.02
N LEU A 197 -15.09 3.98 9.28
CA LEU A 197 -15.75 3.18 10.31
C LEU A 197 -15.74 1.71 9.89
N GLY A 198 -14.81 0.92 10.43
CA GLY A 198 -14.71 -0.52 10.20
C GLY A 198 -13.32 -1.05 10.53
N PRO A 199 -13.16 -2.38 10.70
CA PRO A 199 -11.84 -2.97 10.85
C PRO A 199 -10.96 -2.69 9.62
N PRO A 200 -9.63 -2.51 9.82
CA PRO A 200 -8.92 -2.66 11.09
C PRO A 200 -8.94 -1.40 11.98
N ASN A 201 -9.30 -1.54 13.26
CA ASN A 201 -9.24 -0.46 14.26
C ASN A 201 -7.87 -0.38 14.96
N ILE A 202 -6.80 -0.73 14.25
CA ILE A 202 -5.47 -0.90 14.81
C ILE A 202 -4.52 0.12 14.19
N VAL A 203 -3.65 0.71 15.00
CA VAL A 203 -2.51 1.52 14.57
C VAL A 203 -1.25 0.91 15.15
N ALA A 204 -0.19 0.81 14.34
CA ALA A 204 1.10 0.30 14.76
C ALA A 204 2.17 1.39 14.73
N VAL A 205 2.92 1.55 15.82
CA VAL A 205 4.08 2.45 15.91
C VAL A 205 5.35 1.61 16.00
N LEU A 206 6.20 1.71 14.98
CA LEU A 206 7.43 0.93 14.85
C LEU A 206 8.61 1.70 15.47
N ASP A 207 9.16 1.22 16.58
CA ASP A 207 10.39 1.74 17.19
C ASP A 207 11.56 0.85 16.76
N HIS A 208 12.16 1.18 15.61
CA HIS A 208 13.27 0.43 15.03
C HIS A 208 14.52 0.43 15.93
N GLN A 209 14.81 1.54 16.63
CA GLN A 209 15.98 1.65 17.50
C GLN A 209 15.90 0.66 18.66
N ARG A 210 14.69 0.48 19.22
CA ARG A 210 14.47 -0.42 20.36
C ARG A 210 13.86 -1.77 19.99
N ARG A 211 13.72 -2.07 18.70
CA ARG A 211 13.20 -3.34 18.19
C ARG A 211 11.87 -3.74 18.84
N ARG A 212 10.93 -2.79 18.90
CA ARG A 212 9.59 -3.01 19.47
C ARG A 212 8.52 -2.30 18.64
N THR A 213 7.31 -2.81 18.72
CA THR A 213 6.13 -2.24 18.09
C THR A 213 5.10 -1.95 19.15
N TYR A 214 4.55 -0.74 19.16
CA TYR A 214 3.36 -0.43 19.92
C TYR A 214 2.14 -0.68 19.05
N VAL A 215 1.24 -1.54 19.51
CA VAL A 215 -0.03 -1.83 18.84
C VAL A 215 -1.14 -1.14 19.62
N ILE A 216 -1.82 -0.23 18.94
CA ILE A 216 -2.87 0.61 19.50
C ILE A 216 -4.19 0.16 18.91
N ARG A 217 -5.04 -0.48 19.74
CA ARG A 217 -6.40 -0.86 19.38
C ARG A 217 -7.37 0.21 19.84
N ARG A 218 -8.37 0.49 19.01
CA ARG A 218 -9.38 1.52 19.23
C ARG A 218 -10.79 0.94 19.11
N GLU A 219 -11.69 1.36 19.98
CA GLU A 219 -13.12 1.08 19.87
C GLU A 219 -13.89 2.38 20.14
N GLY A 220 -14.92 2.67 19.35
CA GLY A 220 -15.68 3.93 19.45
C GLY A 220 -14.95 5.20 18.97
N LEU A 221 -13.64 5.12 18.71
CA LEU A 221 -12.76 6.24 18.32
C LEU A 221 -12.46 6.19 16.81
N SER A 222 -13.16 7.00 16.01
CA SER A 222 -13.07 6.97 14.54
C SER A 222 -11.84 7.68 13.98
N ASP A 223 -11.20 8.54 14.75
CA ASP A 223 -10.12 9.39 14.28
C ASP A 223 -8.82 9.04 15.01
N VAL A 224 -7.68 9.37 14.41
CA VAL A 224 -6.37 9.20 15.05
C VAL A 224 -5.60 10.51 15.00
N VAL A 225 -5.20 11.01 16.17
CA VAL A 225 -4.30 12.16 16.28
C VAL A 225 -2.87 11.66 16.28
N VAL A 226 -2.03 12.23 15.42
CA VAL A 226 -0.59 11.99 15.42
C VAL A 226 0.10 13.33 15.64
N TRP A 227 0.92 13.41 16.68
CA TRP A 227 1.56 14.67 17.08
C TRP A 227 3.01 14.52 17.52
N ASN A 228 3.85 15.46 17.05
CA ASN A 228 5.19 15.72 17.54
C ASN A 228 5.48 17.23 17.46
N PRO A 229 5.90 17.90 18.56
CA PRO A 229 6.10 19.35 18.59
C PRO A 229 7.31 19.83 17.79
N TRP A 230 8.29 18.95 17.56
CA TRP A 230 9.60 19.31 17.03
C TRP A 230 10.33 20.38 17.86
N ALA A 231 11.54 20.75 17.42
CA ALA A 231 12.47 21.54 18.24
C ALA A 231 11.92 22.92 18.66
N LYS A 232 11.24 23.65 17.75
CA LYS A 232 10.80 25.03 18.01
C LYS A 232 9.68 25.08 19.05
N LYS A 233 8.66 24.22 18.93
CA LYS A 233 7.53 24.18 19.86
C LYS A 233 7.92 23.55 21.19
N ALA A 234 8.75 22.50 21.18
CA ALA A 234 9.29 21.91 22.40
C ALA A 234 10.05 22.96 23.24
N LYS A 235 10.90 23.79 22.63
CA LYS A 235 11.61 24.88 23.32
C LYS A 235 10.68 25.95 23.93
N ALA A 236 9.48 26.13 23.36
CA ALA A 236 8.51 27.10 23.84
C ALA A 236 7.61 26.55 24.96
N MET A 237 7.60 25.24 25.19
CA MET A 237 6.84 24.59 26.25
C MET A 237 7.62 24.63 27.56
N ALA A 238 7.03 25.21 28.61
CA ALA A 238 7.69 25.38 29.91
C ALA A 238 7.91 24.05 30.66
N ASP A 239 7.15 23.02 30.29
CA ASP A 239 7.08 21.70 30.91
C ASP A 239 7.70 20.58 30.06
N MET A 240 8.42 20.92 28.98
CA MET A 240 9.06 19.97 28.09
C MET A 240 10.54 20.30 27.86
N GLY A 241 11.40 19.29 27.93
CA GLY A 241 12.82 19.44 27.62
C GLY A 241 13.07 19.70 26.13
N VAL A 242 14.10 20.50 25.80
CA VAL A 242 14.40 20.95 24.42
C VAL A 242 14.64 19.83 23.41
N ASP A 243 15.04 18.64 23.87
CA ASP A 243 15.30 17.45 23.03
C ASP A 243 14.33 16.29 23.30
N GLU A 244 13.34 16.48 24.18
CA GLU A 244 12.41 15.39 24.54
C GLU A 244 11.52 14.97 23.37
N TYR A 245 11.26 15.88 22.43
CA TYR A 245 10.49 15.60 21.21
C TYR A 245 11.10 14.47 20.38
N ARG A 246 12.42 14.23 20.48
CA ARG A 246 13.14 13.17 19.76
C ARG A 246 12.82 11.77 20.28
N ARG A 247 12.25 11.67 21.49
CA ARG A 247 12.01 10.40 22.20
C ARG A 247 10.53 10.09 22.37
N MET A 248 9.65 10.86 21.73
CA MET A 248 8.21 10.72 21.83
C MET A 248 7.51 10.91 20.49
N VAL A 249 6.33 10.31 20.40
CA VAL A 249 5.30 10.61 19.40
C VAL A 249 3.96 10.36 20.09
N CYS A 250 3.00 11.26 19.94
CA CYS A 250 1.64 11.00 20.40
C CYS A 250 0.86 10.33 19.27
N VAL A 251 0.19 9.23 19.59
CA VAL A 251 -0.71 8.51 18.68
C VAL A 251 -1.95 8.13 19.47
N ASP A 252 -3.01 8.92 19.31
CA ASP A 252 -4.20 8.83 20.15
C ASP A 252 -5.44 8.50 19.33
N GLY A 253 -6.27 7.60 19.83
CA GLY A 253 -7.61 7.41 19.29
C GLY A 253 -8.52 8.57 19.72
N ALA A 254 -9.26 9.13 18.78
CA ALA A 254 -10.08 10.31 18.99
C ALA A 254 -11.46 10.22 18.33
N LYS A 255 -12.37 11.11 18.75
CA LYS A 255 -13.71 11.32 18.17
C LYS A 255 -13.97 12.82 18.03
N VAL A 256 -13.28 13.43 17.07
CA VAL A 256 -13.14 14.89 16.91
C VAL A 256 -13.79 15.39 15.63
N ALA A 257 -13.57 14.72 14.51
CA ALA A 257 -14.10 15.14 13.22
C ALA A 257 -15.63 15.07 13.17
N ASN A 258 -16.19 14.04 13.83
CA ASN A 258 -17.62 13.84 13.98
C ASN A 258 -17.94 13.61 15.47
N PRO A 259 -18.20 14.69 16.23
CA PRO A 259 -18.50 14.60 17.66
C PRO A 259 -19.77 13.79 17.93
N VAL A 260 -19.82 13.16 19.09
CA VAL A 260 -20.99 12.39 19.55
C VAL A 260 -21.96 13.34 20.27
N THR A 261 -23.23 13.27 19.89
CA THR A 261 -24.33 13.97 20.58
C THR A 261 -25.17 12.95 21.31
N LEU A 262 -25.33 13.10 22.63
CA LEU A 262 -26.11 12.21 23.47
C LEU A 262 -27.40 12.89 23.96
N LYS A 263 -28.49 12.14 23.97
CA LYS A 263 -29.76 12.52 24.64
C LYS A 263 -29.72 12.14 26.12
N PRO A 264 -30.63 12.68 26.95
CA PRO A 264 -30.76 12.26 28.34
C PRO A 264 -30.92 10.74 28.45
N GLY A 265 -30.02 10.09 29.20
CA GLY A 265 -30.01 8.64 29.41
C GLY A 265 -29.21 7.83 28.38
N GLU A 266 -28.61 8.46 27.36
CA GLU A 266 -27.69 7.78 26.43
C GLU A 266 -26.25 7.80 26.96
N GLU A 267 -25.49 6.78 26.60
CA GLU A 267 -24.06 6.63 26.94
C GLU A 267 -23.23 6.43 25.67
N TRP A 268 -21.98 6.87 25.71
CA TRP A 268 -20.98 6.59 24.68
C TRP A 268 -19.67 6.15 25.32
N THR A 269 -19.05 5.16 24.69
CA THR A 269 -17.78 4.59 25.15
C THR A 269 -16.74 4.67 24.03
N GLY A 270 -15.59 5.25 24.37
CA GLY A 270 -14.36 5.15 23.60
C GLY A 270 -13.33 4.34 24.38
N ARG A 271 -12.66 3.40 23.73
CA ARG A 271 -11.61 2.59 24.34
C ARG A 271 -10.34 2.65 23.50
N LEU A 272 -9.21 2.87 24.18
CA LEU A 272 -7.87 2.79 23.61
C LEU A 272 -7.10 1.73 24.39
N GLU A 273 -6.52 0.75 23.69
CA GLU A 273 -5.68 -0.27 24.31
C GLU A 273 -4.31 -0.26 23.64
N ILE A 274 -3.25 -0.09 24.44
CA ILE A 274 -1.87 -0.06 23.96
C ILE A 274 -1.17 -1.31 24.44
N THR A 275 -0.61 -2.06 23.50
CA THR A 275 0.19 -3.25 23.79
C THR A 275 1.57 -3.11 23.18
N VAL A 276 2.60 -3.62 23.88
CA VAL A 276 3.97 -3.63 23.38
C VAL A 276 4.30 -5.03 22.90
N ALA A 277 4.78 -5.10 21.68
CA ALA A 277 5.13 -6.33 20.98
C ALA A 277 6.61 -6.28 20.57
N PRO A 278 7.40 -7.37 20.74
CA PRO A 278 8.74 -7.46 20.15
C PRO A 278 8.70 -7.17 18.65
N SER A 279 9.76 -6.63 18.03
CA SER A 279 9.72 -6.41 16.56
C SER A 279 9.62 -7.69 15.72
N SER A 280 9.68 -8.88 16.34
CA SER A 280 9.33 -10.18 15.75
C SER A 280 7.82 -10.51 15.84
N PHE A 281 6.99 -9.58 16.32
CA PHE A 281 5.54 -9.74 16.37
C PHE A 281 5.00 -9.69 14.94
N ASN A 282 4.79 -10.89 14.41
CA ASN A 282 3.99 -11.14 13.24
C ASN A 282 2.66 -10.40 13.35
N SER A 283 2.26 -9.76 12.24
CA SER A 283 0.89 -9.28 12.04
C SER A 283 -0.13 -10.44 11.94
N GLU A 284 0.29 -11.70 12.12
CA GLU A 284 -0.54 -12.92 12.11
C GLU A 284 -1.52 -13.01 13.29
N GLY A 285 -1.40 -12.16 14.32
CA GLY A 285 -2.39 -12.04 15.40
C GLY A 285 -3.41 -10.92 15.20
N LEU A 286 -3.31 -10.16 14.11
CA LEU A 286 -4.23 -9.06 13.77
C LEU A 286 -4.97 -9.47 12.50
N CYS A 287 -6.19 -9.99 12.65
CA CYS A 287 -7.08 -10.16 11.52
C CYS A 287 -7.33 -8.77 10.89
N PHE A 288 -6.76 -8.55 9.70
CA PHE A 288 -7.03 -7.42 8.81
C PHE A 288 -8.29 -7.70 7.98
#